data_AF-A0A2G9I3Q7-F1
#
_entry.id   AF-A0A2G9I3Q7-F1
#
_cell.length_a   1.000
_cell.length_b   1.000
_cell.length_c   1.000
_cell.angle_alpha   90.00
_cell.angle_beta   90.00
_cell.angle_gamma   90.00
#
_symmetry.space_group_name_H-M   'P 1'
#
loop_
_entity.id
_entity.type
_entity.pdbx_description
1 polymer ?
#
loop_
_entity_poly.entity_id
_entity_poly.type
_entity_poly.pdbx_seq_one_letter_code
_entity_poly.pdbx_strand_id
1 'polypeptide(L)'
;MSEEDFRTLCILFVLICVVVLMFLFSFYELCVVPCCERRLSDDVQIVLETYNGGGGGCVICQEEYKDGEDKAALIACNHKFHTVCVATWLMNNDTCPLCRTYVV
;
A
#
# COMPACT_ATOMS: atom_id res chain seq x y z
N MET A 1 -39.25 -2.61 -31.21
CA MET A 1 -38.04 -2.52 -30.35
C MET A 1 -36.89 -2.96 -31.22
N SER A 2 -36.04 -2.03 -31.61
CA SER A 2 -35.13 -2.15 -32.76
C SER A 2 -33.90 -2.99 -32.39
N GLU A 3 -33.41 -3.83 -33.31
CA GLU A 3 -32.11 -4.53 -33.17
C GLU A 3 -30.94 -3.54 -33.02
N GLU A 4 -31.13 -2.31 -33.47
CA GLU A 4 -30.20 -1.18 -33.34
C GLU A 4 -30.08 -0.66 -31.89
N ASP A 5 -31.12 -0.84 -31.07
CA ASP A 5 -31.11 -0.44 -29.66
C ASP A 5 -30.24 -1.38 -28.83
N PHE A 6 -30.26 -2.69 -29.13
CA PHE A 6 -29.47 -3.68 -28.41
C PHE A 6 -27.96 -3.48 -28.64
N ARG A 7 -27.56 -3.19 -29.89
CA ARG A 7 -26.15 -2.86 -30.19
C ARG A 7 -25.73 -1.57 -29.49
N THR A 8 -26.59 -0.57 -29.46
CA THR A 8 -26.31 0.70 -28.79
C THR A 8 -26.16 0.53 -27.28
N LEU A 9 -27.02 -0.27 -26.65
CA LEU A 9 -26.93 -0.61 -25.23
C LEU A 9 -25.67 -1.42 -24.90
N CYS A 10 -25.30 -2.40 -25.73
CA CYS A 10 -24.07 -3.17 -25.55
C CYS A 10 -22.82 -2.29 -25.68
N ILE A 11 -22.78 -1.40 -26.67
CA ILE A 11 -21.66 -0.46 -26.85
C ILE A 11 -21.56 0.48 -25.66
N LEU A 12 -22.69 1.03 -25.20
CA LEU A 12 -22.71 1.92 -24.04
C LEU A 12 -22.24 1.22 -22.76
N PHE A 13 -22.66 -0.03 -22.53
CA PHE A 13 -22.21 -0.83 -21.38
C PHE A 13 -20.70 -1.10 -21.42
N VAL A 14 -20.16 -1.50 -22.58
CA VAL A 14 -18.72 -1.75 -22.75
C VAL A 14 -17.92 -0.46 -22.54
N LEU A 15 -18.38 0.67 -23.07
CA LEU A 15 -17.73 1.97 -22.86
C LEU A 15 -17.76 2.38 -21.39
N ILE A 16 -18.89 2.19 -20.70
CA ILE A 16 -19.01 2.46 -19.25
C ILE A 16 -18.07 1.54 -18.46
N CYS A 17 -18.01 0.24 -18.76
CA CYS A 17 -17.11 -0.70 -18.09
C CYS A 17 -15.65 -0.33 -18.31
N VAL A 18 -15.24 0.02 -19.53
CA VAL A 18 -13.85 0.43 -19.82
C VAL A 18 -13.52 1.72 -19.08
N VAL A 19 -14.42 2.71 -19.10
CA VAL A 19 -14.23 3.97 -18.36
C VAL A 19 -14.13 3.72 -16.86
N VAL A 20 -15.03 2.91 -16.28
CA VAL A 20 -14.98 2.52 -14.85
C VAL A 20 -13.71 1.76 -14.53
N LEU A 21 -13.24 0.83 -15.37
CA LEU A 21 -12.00 0.09 -15.15
C LEU A 21 -10.76 0.99 -15.26
N MET A 22 -10.73 1.94 -16.21
CA MET A 22 -9.66 2.93 -16.30
C MET A 22 -9.67 3.89 -15.11
N PHE A 23 -10.86 4.29 -14.63
CA PHE A 23 -10.99 5.06 -13.40
C PHE A 23 -10.55 4.24 -12.18
N LEU A 24 -11.00 2.99 -12.03
CA LEU A 24 -10.59 2.10 -10.93
C LEU A 24 -9.09 1.82 -10.95
N PHE A 25 -8.50 1.63 -12.13
CA PHE A 25 -7.05 1.47 -12.29
C PHE A 25 -6.33 2.77 -11.93
N SER A 26 -6.83 3.93 -12.38
CA SER A 26 -6.29 5.23 -11.97
C SER A 26 -6.47 5.49 -10.48
N PHE A 27 -7.57 5.08 -9.86
CA PHE A 27 -7.83 5.21 -8.42
C PHE A 27 -6.97 4.24 -7.60
N TYR A 28 -6.73 3.03 -8.12
CA TYR A 28 -5.81 2.06 -7.56
C TYR A 28 -4.37 2.59 -7.56
N GLU A 29 -3.92 3.14 -8.68
CA GLU A 29 -2.60 3.77 -8.82
C GLU A 29 -2.48 5.08 -8.01
N LEU A 30 -3.56 5.83 -7.82
CA LEU A 30 -3.58 7.07 -7.00
C LEU A 30 -3.72 6.81 -5.48
N CYS A 31 -4.19 5.63 -5.05
CA CYS A 31 -4.27 5.26 -3.63
C CYS A 31 -3.04 4.47 -3.15
N VAL A 32 -2.31 3.78 -4.04
CA VAL A 32 -1.12 3.00 -3.67
C VAL A 32 0.16 3.86 -3.68
N VAL A 33 0.18 4.99 -4.38
CA VAL A 33 1.36 5.86 -4.49
C VAL A 33 0.89 7.32 -4.60
N PRO A 34 1.17 8.28 -3.69
CA PRO A 34 1.64 8.26 -2.30
C PRO A 34 0.92 9.29 -1.38
N CYS A 35 0.27 8.90 -0.27
CA CYS A 35 -0.46 9.86 0.59
C CYS A 35 0.38 10.62 1.65
N CYS A 36 1.72 10.53 1.74
CA CYS A 36 2.42 11.17 2.87
C CYS A 36 3.86 11.61 2.60
N GLU A 37 4.03 12.73 1.88
CA GLU A 37 5.24 13.54 2.00
C GLU A 37 5.05 14.58 3.13
N ARG A 38 4.97 14.11 4.39
CA ARG A 38 5.21 15.00 5.53
C ARG A 38 5.51 14.32 6.88
N ARG A 39 6.66 14.74 7.42
CA ARG A 39 7.18 14.62 8.79
C ARG A 39 7.60 13.21 9.22
N LEU A 40 8.70 12.74 8.62
CA LEU A 40 9.58 11.74 9.24
C LEU A 40 10.22 12.41 10.45
N SER A 41 9.83 12.00 11.66
CA SER A 41 10.46 12.42 12.91
C SER A 41 11.90 11.93 12.94
N ASP A 42 12.85 12.87 13.04
CA ASP A 42 14.29 12.66 12.90
C ASP A 42 14.95 11.69 13.91
N ASP A 43 14.17 11.13 14.86
CA ASP A 43 14.67 10.28 15.93
C ASP A 43 14.36 8.78 15.75
N VAL A 44 13.55 8.38 14.76
CA VAL A 44 13.22 6.96 14.55
C VAL A 44 14.35 6.26 13.79
N GLN A 45 15.09 5.40 14.49
CA GLN A 45 16.14 4.58 13.89
C GLN A 45 15.52 3.35 13.20
N ILE A 46 15.44 3.39 11.86
CA ILE A 46 14.98 2.28 11.01
C ILE A 46 16.07 1.84 10.04
N VAL A 47 16.13 0.53 9.76
CA VAL A 47 17.01 -0.04 8.73
C VAL A 47 16.17 -0.36 7.49
N LEU A 48 16.59 0.15 6.34
CA LEU A 48 15.96 -0.14 5.04
C LEU A 48 16.60 -1.40 4.43
N GLU A 49 15.78 -2.40 4.12
CA GLU A 49 16.18 -3.64 3.47
C GLU A 49 15.30 -3.90 2.24
N THR A 50 15.89 -4.26 1.10
CA THR A 50 15.14 -4.77 -0.05
C THR A 50 14.81 -6.24 0.17
N TYR A 51 13.57 -6.66 -0.12
CA TYR A 51 13.21 -8.08 -0.03
C TYR A 51 13.70 -8.87 -1.25
N ASN A 52 14.33 -10.03 -0.99
CA ASN A 52 14.91 -10.91 -2.02
C ASN A 52 14.49 -12.37 -1.78
N GLY A 53 13.18 -12.62 -1.67
CA GLY A 53 12.59 -13.94 -1.46
C GLY A 53 12.85 -14.59 -0.09
N GLY A 54 11.78 -14.83 0.67
CA GLY A 54 11.79 -15.51 1.98
C GLY A 54 10.52 -15.24 2.77
N GLY A 55 9.57 -16.18 2.73
CA GLY A 55 8.17 -16.01 3.17
C GLY A 55 7.96 -15.21 4.47
N GLY A 56 6.92 -14.37 4.44
CA GLY A 56 6.52 -13.44 5.51
C GLY A 56 5.61 -12.36 4.93
N GLY A 57 4.86 -11.67 5.79
CA GLY A 57 3.94 -10.60 5.37
C GLY A 57 3.96 -9.42 6.33
N CYS A 58 3.55 -8.26 5.82
CA CYS A 58 3.42 -7.06 6.62
C CYS A 58 2.12 -7.12 7.42
N VAL A 59 2.19 -7.13 8.75
CA VAL A 59 0.98 -7.24 9.60
C VAL A 59 0.10 -5.98 9.59
N ILE A 60 0.60 -4.88 9.05
CA ILE A 60 -0.15 -3.61 8.96
C ILE A 60 -1.13 -3.66 7.78
N CYS A 61 -0.66 -4.04 6.58
CA CYS A 61 -1.52 -4.20 5.40
C CYS A 61 -2.02 -5.63 5.19
N GLN A 62 -1.51 -6.61 5.94
CA GLN A 62 -1.80 -8.04 5.83
C GLN A 62 -1.44 -8.64 4.46
N GLU A 63 -0.57 -7.97 3.70
CA GLU A 63 -0.08 -8.46 2.41
C GLU A 63 1.27 -9.18 2.57
N GLU A 64 1.51 -10.15 1.68
CA GLU A 64 2.81 -10.81 1.54
C GLU A 64 3.83 -9.84 0.93
N TYR A 65 5.09 -9.93 1.36
CA TYR A 65 6.16 -9.16 0.76
C TYR A 65 6.38 -9.60 -0.69
N LYS A 66 6.47 -8.64 -1.61
CA LYS A 66 6.84 -8.88 -3.01
C LYS A 66 8.31 -8.56 -3.24
N ASP A 67 8.93 -9.28 -4.17
CA ASP A 67 10.33 -9.07 -4.52
C ASP A 67 10.54 -7.64 -5.03
N GLY A 68 11.55 -6.97 -4.48
CA GLY A 68 11.84 -5.56 -4.79
C GLY A 68 11.06 -4.54 -3.95
N GLU A 69 10.20 -4.96 -3.02
CA GLU A 69 9.58 -4.04 -2.07
C GLU A 69 10.54 -3.62 -0.95
N ASP A 70 10.46 -2.34 -0.58
CA ASP A 70 11.24 -1.76 0.50
C ASP A 70 10.64 -2.12 1.88
N LYS A 71 11.48 -2.67 2.75
CA LYS A 71 11.13 -2.99 4.12
C LYS A 71 11.91 -2.12 5.09
N ALA A 72 11.23 -1.70 6.14
CA ALA A 72 11.85 -1.06 7.28
C ALA A 72 11.83 -2.02 8.47
N ALA A 73 13.00 -2.22 9.07
CA ALA A 73 13.16 -2.90 10.35
C ALA A 73 13.35 -1.86 11.46
N LEU A 74 12.56 -1.96 12.52
CA LEU A 74 12.71 -1.10 13.71
C LEU A 74 13.93 -1.55 14.52
N ILE A 75 14.90 -0.68 14.78
CA ILE A 75 16.11 -1.08 15.54
C ILE A 75 15.76 -1.49 16.98
N ALA A 76 14.75 -0.87 17.60
CA ALA A 76 14.36 -1.14 18.99
C ALA A 76 13.85 -2.57 19.24
N CYS A 77 13.25 -3.23 18.24
CA CYS A 77 12.64 -4.55 18.41
C CYS A 77 12.88 -5.53 17.24
N ASN A 78 13.60 -5.10 16.21
CA ASN A 78 13.93 -5.85 14.99
C ASN A 78 12.71 -6.38 14.19
N HIS A 79 11.52 -5.82 14.41
CA HIS A 79 10.33 -6.14 13.64
C HIS A 79 10.34 -5.44 12.28
N LYS A 80 9.92 -6.18 11.24
CA LYS A 80 9.98 -5.78 9.84
C LYS A 80 8.58 -5.48 9.31
N PHE A 81 8.47 -4.40 8.54
CA PHE A 81 7.23 -3.93 7.92
C PHE A 81 7.57 -3.29 6.57
N HIS A 82 6.56 -3.02 5.73
CA HIS A 82 6.80 -2.11 4.60
C HIS A 82 7.20 -0.74 5.12
N THR A 83 8.16 -0.11 4.45
CA THR A 83 8.60 1.26 4.76
C THR A 83 7.42 2.21 4.87
N VAL A 84 6.50 2.16 3.90
CA VAL A 84 5.29 2.97 3.87
C VAL A 84 4.38 2.64 5.05
N CYS A 85 4.10 1.36 5.31
CA CYS A 85 3.19 0.96 6.38
C CYS A 85 3.69 1.38 7.77
N VAL A 86 4.98 1.18 8.07
CA VAL A 86 5.53 1.59 9.37
C VAL A 86 5.62 3.11 9.47
N ALA A 87 5.96 3.81 8.39
CA ALA A 87 5.95 5.26 8.37
C ALA A 87 4.55 5.79 8.71
N THR A 88 3.50 5.30 8.04
CA THR A 88 2.11 5.69 8.31
C THR A 88 1.68 5.37 9.74
N TRP A 89 2.09 4.23 10.29
CA TRP A 89 1.79 3.88 11.67
C TRP A 89 2.45 4.84 12.68
N LEU A 90 3.74 5.14 12.45
CA LEU A 90 4.55 6.02 13.29
C LEU A 90 4.11 7.49 13.25
N MET A 91 3.32 7.89 12.25
CA MET A 91 2.70 9.22 12.24
C MET A 91 1.70 9.41 13.38
N ASN A 92 1.10 8.33 13.88
CA ASN A 92 0.05 8.38 14.91
C ASN A 92 0.46 7.67 16.22
N ASN A 93 1.51 6.84 16.21
CA ASN A 93 1.89 6.01 17.35
C ASN A 93 3.41 5.88 17.47
N ASP A 94 3.96 6.05 18.66
CA ASP A 94 5.41 5.90 18.88
C ASP A 94 5.83 4.48 19.32
N THR A 95 5.00 3.48 19.01
CA THR A 95 5.20 2.08 19.45
C THR A 95 5.12 1.10 18.30
N CYS A 96 5.82 -0.03 18.43
CA CYS A 96 5.77 -1.11 17.45
C CYS A 96 4.37 -1.77 17.41
N PRO A 97 3.75 -1.96 16.23
CA PRO A 97 2.43 -2.59 16.14
C PRO A 97 2.42 -4.09 16.51
N LEU A 98 3.58 -4.76 16.50
CA LEU A 98 3.72 -6.17 16.89
C LEU A 98 3.89 -6.37 18.40
N CYS A 99 4.83 -5.63 19.00
CA CYS A 99 5.24 -5.86 20.39
C CYS A 99 5.00 -4.67 21.32
N ARG A 100 4.51 -3.55 20.80
CA ARG A 100 4.25 -2.30 21.55
C ARG A 100 5.49 -1.69 22.22
N THR A 101 6.69 -2.10 21.82
CA THR A 101 7.94 -1.47 22.24
C THR A 101 8.00 -0.06 21.68
N TYR A 102 8.38 0.91 22.52
CA TYR A 102 8.60 2.29 22.10
C TYR A 102 9.77 2.37 21.11
N VAL A 103 9.57 3.14 20.05
CA VAL A 103 10.54 3.31 18.96
C VAL A 103 11.35 4.60 19.11
N VAL A 104 10.94 5.45 20.08
CA VAL A 104 11.55 6.72 20.50
C VAL A 104 12.00 6.64 21.96
#